data_AF-A0A975WCN8-F1
#
_entry.id   AF-A0A975WCN8-F1
#
_cell.length_a   1.000
_cell.length_b   1.000
_cell.length_c   1.000
_cell.angle_alpha   90.00
_cell.angle_beta   90.00
_cell.angle_gamma   90.00
#
_symmetry.space_group_name_H-M   'P 1'
#
loop_
_entity.id
_entity.type
_entity.pdbx_description
1 polymer ?
#
loop_
_entity_poly.entity_id
_entity_poly.type
_entity_poly.pdbx_seq_one_letter_code
_entity_poly.pdbx_strand_id
1 'polypeptide(L)'
;MTADTAQTSTTRAVQELMVQRAKESYARLPMLEVAFDRFALSLAQVLRSHFGGVAETELKSIDYLSCQEAIADLPDVALIAVTEAEDWGGTIAMIVSPELLFNIVEVTFGGRMCPAGRPQSRNFTGIEKRVGRVFCDTVLTDLSAAFDKVSPVSFRIDYLETNPRGLLIAPPASACVRAVVSVEIDERIGELIFLLPNTAFEQVADVLSQNFTGGQLGGDSGWRQKMTDMLGGTSVELAAVMHQAALPLRDVLAWTPGQVLDLGLQAEDPVTLRCSGLDIARAEVGRRKNGRVALKFTEKLYQEEELSDVLRD
;
A
#
# COMPACT_ATOMS: atom_id res chain seq x y z
N MET A 1 53.10 0.39 19.78
CA MET A 1 52.16 1.41 20.30
C MET A 1 51.55 2.29 19.19
N THR A 2 51.52 1.86 17.92
CA THR A 2 51.06 2.71 16.79
C THR A 2 49.99 2.07 15.90
N ALA A 3 49.54 0.84 16.17
CA ALA A 3 48.52 0.15 15.38
C ALA A 3 47.08 0.36 15.88
N ASP A 4 46.90 0.73 17.16
CA ASP A 4 45.60 0.79 17.84
C ASP A 4 44.83 2.10 17.55
N THR A 5 45.57 3.17 17.23
CA THR A 5 45.01 4.50 16.97
C THR A 5 44.34 4.61 15.60
N ALA A 6 44.71 3.77 14.62
CA ALA A 6 44.16 3.79 13.26
C ALA A 6 42.85 2.98 13.11
N GLN A 7 42.67 1.92 13.91
CA GLN A 7 41.42 1.15 13.93
C GLN A 7 40.30 1.91 14.67
N THR A 8 40.67 2.70 15.68
CA THR A 8 39.71 3.49 16.46
C THR A 8 39.11 4.66 15.66
N SER A 9 39.88 5.31 14.77
CA SER A 9 39.37 6.40 13.93
C SER A 9 38.41 5.90 12.83
N THR A 10 38.71 4.76 12.22
CA THR A 10 37.87 4.14 11.18
C THR A 10 36.54 3.65 11.74
N THR A 11 36.55 3.10 12.96
CA THR A 11 35.31 2.64 13.65
C THR A 11 34.41 3.82 14.03
N ARG A 12 35.00 4.95 14.46
CA ARG A 12 34.25 6.17 14.79
C ARG A 12 33.62 6.81 13.54
N ALA A 13 34.33 6.80 12.42
CA ALA A 13 33.79 7.25 11.12
C ALA A 13 32.62 6.37 10.66
N VAL A 14 32.69 5.04 10.81
CA VAL A 14 31.58 4.13 10.47
C VAL A 14 30.38 4.33 11.41
N GLN A 15 30.62 4.54 12.71
CA GLN A 15 29.54 4.83 13.66
C GLN A 15 28.87 6.18 13.38
N GLU A 16 29.63 7.22 13.03
CA GLU A 16 29.07 8.51 12.59
C GLU A 16 28.28 8.36 11.28
N LEU A 17 28.77 7.55 10.32
CA LEU A 17 28.04 7.23 9.09
C LEU A 17 26.76 6.44 9.36
N MET A 18 26.76 5.51 10.32
CA MET A 18 25.58 4.76 10.74
C MET A 18 24.58 5.64 11.50
N VAL A 19 25.05 6.57 12.34
CA VAL A 19 24.20 7.53 13.06
C VAL A 19 23.64 8.58 12.10
N GLN A 20 24.41 9.00 11.10
CA GLN A 20 23.96 9.91 10.05
C GLN A 20 22.93 9.23 9.14
N ARG A 21 23.18 7.98 8.71
CA ARG A 21 22.17 7.17 7.99
C ARG A 21 20.95 6.84 8.84
N ALA A 22 21.10 6.66 10.16
CA ALA A 22 19.96 6.46 11.06
C ALA A 22 19.14 7.74 11.28
N LYS A 23 19.77 8.92 11.21
CA LYS A 23 19.08 10.22 11.21
C LYS A 23 18.43 10.56 9.85
N GLU A 24 18.96 10.03 8.76
CA GLU A 24 18.46 10.18 7.38
C GLU A 24 17.55 9.00 6.97
N SER A 25 17.13 8.14 7.90
CA SER A 25 16.16 7.07 7.62
C SER A 25 14.79 7.68 7.34
N TYR A 26 14.60 8.19 6.13
CA TYR A 26 13.30 8.58 5.62
C TYR A 26 12.39 7.35 5.65
N ALA A 27 11.28 7.45 6.37
CA ALA A 27 10.31 6.37 6.44
C ALA A 27 9.83 6.06 5.02
N ARG A 28 10.01 4.80 4.58
CA ARG A 28 9.50 4.37 3.28
C ARG A 28 7.98 4.44 3.29
N LEU A 29 7.41 4.74 2.12
CA LEU A 29 5.98 4.89 1.89
C LEU A 29 5.53 3.82 0.89
N PRO A 30 5.27 2.58 1.32
CA PRO A 30 4.95 1.48 0.41
C PRO A 30 3.73 1.76 -0.47
N MET A 31 2.73 2.46 0.05
CA MET A 31 1.52 2.77 -0.71
C MET A 31 1.77 3.86 -1.76
N LEU A 32 2.70 4.77 -1.50
CA LEU A 32 3.17 5.72 -2.50
C LEU A 32 3.84 4.97 -3.66
N GLU A 33 4.69 3.98 -3.35
CA GLU A 33 5.34 3.16 -4.38
C GLU A 33 4.32 2.38 -5.22
N VAL A 34 3.32 1.77 -4.57
CA VAL A 34 2.21 1.09 -5.27
C VAL A 34 1.40 2.06 -6.15
N ALA A 35 1.15 3.29 -5.67
CA ALA A 35 0.45 4.29 -6.46
C ALA A 35 1.24 4.72 -7.70
N PHE A 36 2.56 4.93 -7.56
CA PHE A 36 3.44 5.26 -8.69
C PHE A 36 3.60 4.11 -9.69
N ASP A 37 3.65 2.85 -9.24
CA ASP A 37 3.64 1.68 -10.13
C ASP A 37 2.36 1.63 -10.98
N ARG A 38 1.21 1.90 -10.34
CA ARG A 38 -0.08 1.94 -11.04
C ARG A 38 -0.17 3.11 -12.01
N PHE A 39 0.26 4.28 -11.57
CA PHE A 39 0.37 5.47 -12.40
C PHE A 39 1.24 5.22 -13.63
N ALA A 40 2.40 4.57 -13.46
CA ALA A 40 3.26 4.23 -14.59
C ALA A 40 2.53 3.32 -15.60
N LEU A 41 1.67 2.40 -15.15
CA LEU A 41 0.87 1.56 -16.06
C LEU A 41 -0.29 2.31 -16.74
N SER A 42 -1.00 3.18 -16.02
CA SER A 42 -2.12 3.97 -16.58
C SER A 42 -1.63 5.04 -17.55
N LEU A 43 -0.49 5.66 -17.25
CA LEU A 43 0.09 6.74 -18.05
C LEU A 43 0.32 6.31 -19.50
N ALA A 44 0.86 5.11 -19.75
CA ALA A 44 1.02 4.59 -21.13
C ALA A 44 -0.30 4.61 -21.91
N GLN A 45 -1.42 4.26 -21.27
CA GLN A 45 -2.73 4.22 -21.92
C GLN A 45 -3.23 5.63 -22.23
N VAL A 46 -3.07 6.57 -21.30
CA VAL A 46 -3.43 7.98 -21.48
C VAL A 46 -2.62 8.61 -22.61
N LEU A 47 -1.31 8.37 -22.63
CA LEU A 47 -0.42 8.89 -23.67
C LEU A 47 -0.76 8.34 -25.06
N ARG A 48 -1.04 7.04 -25.18
CA ARG A 48 -1.50 6.43 -26.45
C ARG A 48 -2.79 7.09 -26.94
N SER A 49 -3.74 7.34 -26.04
CA SER A 49 -5.00 8.01 -26.40
C SER A 49 -4.82 9.47 -26.80
N HIS A 50 -3.87 10.19 -26.18
CA HIS A 50 -3.68 11.62 -26.41
C HIS A 50 -2.85 11.90 -27.67
N PHE A 51 -1.82 11.09 -27.92
CA PHE A 51 -0.84 11.31 -29.00
C PHE A 51 -1.04 10.38 -30.21
N GLY A 52 -1.83 9.30 -30.08
CA GLY A 52 -2.13 8.37 -31.17
C GLY A 52 -1.00 7.45 -31.61
N GLY A 53 0.17 7.49 -30.95
CA GLY A 53 1.35 6.67 -31.21
C GLY A 53 1.55 5.53 -30.20
N VAL A 54 2.64 4.77 -30.36
CA VAL A 54 3.02 3.74 -29.38
C VAL A 54 3.74 4.42 -28.22
N ALA A 55 3.14 4.39 -27.03
CA ALA A 55 3.77 4.85 -25.81
C ALA A 55 3.97 3.70 -24.82
N GLU A 56 5.15 3.63 -24.21
CA GLU A 56 5.47 2.72 -23.12
C GLU A 56 6.02 3.54 -21.95
N THR A 57 5.70 3.11 -20.74
CA THR A 57 6.08 3.82 -19.51
C THR A 57 6.50 2.83 -18.45
N GLU A 58 7.56 3.16 -17.72
CA GLU A 58 8.16 2.30 -16.71
C GLU A 58 8.60 3.14 -15.51
N LEU A 59 8.26 2.71 -14.29
CA LEU A 59 8.81 3.30 -13.08
C LEU A 59 10.26 2.81 -12.88
N LYS A 60 11.24 3.71 -13.00
CA LYS A 60 12.66 3.36 -12.86
C LYS A 60 13.12 3.28 -11.42
N SER A 61 12.80 4.30 -10.63
CA SER A 61 13.20 4.35 -9.22
C SER A 61 12.27 5.23 -8.40
N ILE A 62 12.20 4.91 -7.11
CA ILE A 62 11.68 5.78 -6.05
C ILE A 62 12.76 5.90 -5.00
N ASP A 63 13.35 7.08 -4.92
CA ASP A 63 14.45 7.39 -4.03
C ASP A 63 13.97 8.31 -2.90
N TYR A 64 14.50 8.10 -1.70
CA TYR A 64 14.22 8.92 -0.52
C TYR A 64 15.52 9.65 -0.14
N LEU A 65 15.53 10.96 -0.32
CA LEU A 65 16.72 11.80 -0.22
C LEU A 65 16.36 13.20 0.28
N SER A 66 17.34 14.07 0.49
CA SER A 66 17.02 15.47 0.80
C SER A 66 16.50 16.22 -0.43
N CYS A 67 15.65 17.24 -0.24
CA CYS A 67 15.18 18.09 -1.35
C CYS A 67 16.36 18.69 -2.14
N GLN A 68 17.44 19.07 -1.47
CA GLN A 68 18.63 19.63 -2.11
C GLN A 68 19.30 18.64 -3.06
N GLU A 69 19.51 17.39 -2.63
CA GLU A 69 20.09 16.34 -3.46
C GLU A 69 19.16 16.01 -4.64
N ALA A 70 17.85 15.95 -4.40
CA ALA A 70 16.88 15.66 -5.45
C ALA A 70 16.86 16.72 -6.56
N ILE A 71 17.02 18.00 -6.19
CA ILE A 71 17.12 19.12 -7.15
C ILE A 71 18.48 19.14 -7.85
N ALA A 72 19.56 18.79 -7.15
CA ALA A 72 20.92 18.80 -7.70
C ALA A 72 21.11 17.77 -8.82
N ASP A 73 20.37 16.66 -8.79
CA ASP A 73 20.41 15.61 -9.81
C ASP A 73 19.58 15.94 -11.08
N LEU A 74 18.85 17.06 -11.10
CA LEU A 74 18.04 17.45 -12.26
C LEU A 74 18.89 18.02 -13.41
N PRO A 75 18.45 17.88 -14.67
CA PRO A 75 19.11 18.52 -15.81
C PRO A 75 19.15 20.05 -15.64
N ASP A 76 20.24 20.71 -16.07
CA ASP A 76 20.42 22.17 -15.90
C ASP A 76 19.26 23.02 -16.47
N VAL A 77 18.55 22.50 -17.48
CA VAL A 77 17.32 23.08 -18.02
C VAL A 77 16.28 21.97 -18.08
N ALA A 78 15.10 22.19 -17.52
CA ALA A 78 13.98 21.25 -17.57
C ALA A 78 12.67 22.03 -17.44
N LEU A 79 11.55 21.48 -17.93
CA LEU A 79 10.26 22.10 -17.71
C LEU A 79 9.69 21.59 -16.39
N ILE A 80 9.48 22.50 -15.43
CA ILE A 80 9.09 22.15 -14.08
C ILE A 80 7.69 22.74 -13.82
N ALA A 81 6.72 21.88 -13.58
CA ALA A 81 5.39 22.25 -13.13
C ALA A 81 5.35 22.22 -11.60
N VAL A 82 5.32 23.40 -10.99
CA VAL A 82 5.09 23.54 -9.55
C VAL A 82 3.60 23.43 -9.31
N THR A 83 3.22 22.46 -8.48
CA THR A 83 1.86 21.95 -8.42
C THR A 83 1.40 21.86 -6.98
N GLU A 84 0.24 22.43 -6.68
CA GLU A 84 -0.42 22.30 -5.39
C GLU A 84 -1.25 21.02 -5.34
N ALA A 85 -1.07 20.23 -4.28
CA ALA A 85 -1.91 19.08 -3.93
C ALA A 85 -3.00 19.57 -2.98
N GLU A 86 -4.18 19.90 -3.52
CA GLU A 86 -5.22 20.66 -2.81
C GLU A 86 -5.71 19.96 -1.53
N ASP A 87 -5.94 18.65 -1.60
CA ASP A 87 -6.46 17.87 -0.47
C ASP A 87 -5.41 17.56 0.60
N TRP A 88 -4.12 17.54 0.22
CA TRP A 88 -3.02 17.27 1.14
C TRP A 88 -2.47 18.55 1.78
N GLY A 89 -2.73 19.71 1.16
CA GLY A 89 -2.31 21.02 1.65
C GLY A 89 -0.82 21.29 1.44
N GLY A 90 -0.21 20.76 0.38
CA GLY A 90 1.20 20.97 0.13
C GLY A 90 1.60 20.96 -1.35
N THR A 91 2.87 21.26 -1.63
CA THR A 91 3.37 21.51 -2.98
C THR A 91 4.31 20.41 -3.44
N ILE A 92 4.09 19.92 -4.66
CA ILE A 92 4.97 19.00 -5.37
C ILE A 92 5.54 19.66 -6.62
N ALA A 93 6.60 19.09 -7.18
CA ALA A 93 7.09 19.47 -8.50
C ALA A 93 7.11 18.28 -9.43
N MET A 94 6.60 18.48 -10.64
CA MET A 94 6.74 17.54 -11.75
C MET A 94 7.69 18.12 -12.77
N ILE A 95 8.72 17.37 -13.13
CA ILE A 95 9.79 17.79 -14.02
C ILE A 95 9.73 16.92 -15.28
N VAL A 96 9.64 17.58 -16.42
CA VAL A 96 9.70 16.97 -17.74
C VAL A 96 11.10 17.20 -18.30
N SER A 97 11.81 16.11 -18.63
CA SER A 97 13.14 16.21 -19.23
C SER A 97 13.06 16.94 -20.59
N PRO A 98 14.12 17.66 -21.00
CA PRO A 98 14.14 18.33 -22.31
C PRO A 98 13.84 17.36 -23.47
N GLU A 99 14.39 16.15 -23.41
CA GLU A 99 14.18 15.09 -24.40
C GLU A 99 12.69 14.76 -24.51
N LEU A 100 12.02 14.54 -23.37
CA LEU A 100 10.60 14.23 -23.32
C LEU A 100 9.76 15.39 -23.88
N LEU A 101 10.06 16.63 -23.48
CA LEU A 101 9.32 17.79 -23.97
C LEU A 101 9.45 17.98 -25.48
N PHE A 102 10.65 17.84 -26.05
CA PHE A 102 10.85 17.94 -27.50
C PHE A 102 10.13 16.81 -28.25
N ASN A 103 10.14 15.59 -27.70
CA ASN A 103 9.39 14.47 -28.29
C ASN A 103 7.89 14.78 -28.35
N ILE A 104 7.32 15.26 -27.24
CA ILE A 104 5.90 15.64 -27.16
C ILE A 104 5.57 16.74 -28.17
N VAL A 105 6.43 17.77 -28.29
CA VAL A 105 6.23 18.87 -29.24
C VAL A 105 6.24 18.35 -30.68
N GLU A 106 7.22 17.52 -31.07
CA GLU A 106 7.27 16.97 -32.43
C GLU A 106 6.05 16.11 -32.75
N VAL A 107 5.63 15.24 -31.83
CA VAL A 107 4.45 14.38 -32.00
C VAL A 107 3.17 15.23 -32.13
N THR A 108 3.02 16.26 -31.30
CA THR A 108 1.84 17.16 -31.32
C THR A 108 1.72 17.92 -32.66
N PHE A 109 2.84 18.29 -33.28
CA PHE A 109 2.84 19.03 -34.56
C PHE A 109 3.02 18.14 -35.79
N GLY A 110 2.99 16.81 -35.64
CA GLY A 110 3.13 15.86 -36.76
C GLY A 110 4.51 15.94 -37.44
N GLY A 111 5.53 16.34 -36.69
CA GLY A 111 6.92 16.36 -37.15
C GLY A 111 7.36 14.98 -37.61
N ARG A 112 8.06 14.89 -38.74
CA ARG A 112 8.69 13.63 -39.15
C ARG A 112 9.80 13.29 -38.15
N MET A 113 9.83 12.04 -37.72
CA MET A 113 10.83 11.53 -36.78
C MET A 113 12.22 11.53 -37.43
N CYS A 114 12.92 12.65 -37.34
CA CYS A 114 14.35 12.68 -37.63
C CYS A 114 15.09 12.06 -36.44
N PRO A 115 16.19 11.31 -36.66
CA PRO A 115 17.05 10.89 -35.56
C PRO A 115 17.46 12.14 -34.79
N ALA A 116 17.14 12.18 -33.51
CA ALA A 116 17.31 13.37 -32.68
C ALA A 116 18.77 13.84 -32.78
N GLY A 117 18.99 15.03 -33.33
CA GLY A 117 20.17 15.79 -32.97
C GLY A 117 20.11 16.03 -31.46
N ARG A 118 21.25 15.96 -30.76
CA ARG A 118 21.30 16.23 -29.31
C ARG A 118 20.49 17.50 -29.01
N PRO A 119 19.53 17.45 -28.06
CA PRO A 119 18.83 18.65 -27.62
C PRO A 119 19.87 19.72 -27.27
N GLN A 120 19.88 20.83 -28.01
CA GLN A 120 20.74 21.95 -27.64
C GLN A 120 20.22 22.51 -26.32
N SER A 121 21.14 22.86 -25.42
CA SER A 121 20.88 23.54 -24.15
C SER A 121 20.33 24.96 -24.39
N ARG A 122 19.08 25.03 -24.86
CA ARG A 122 18.35 26.28 -25.10
C ARG A 122 17.17 26.37 -24.15
N ASN A 123 16.82 27.59 -23.79
CA ASN A 123 15.58 27.85 -23.07
C ASN A 123 14.37 27.53 -23.96
N PHE A 124 13.30 27.02 -23.33
CA PHE A 124 12.06 26.72 -24.04
C PHE A 124 11.32 27.98 -24.49
N THR A 125 10.79 27.94 -25.71
CA THR A 125 9.93 28.94 -26.31
C THR A 125 8.54 28.95 -25.65
N GLY A 126 7.78 30.04 -25.83
CA GLY A 126 6.41 30.12 -25.30
C GLY A 126 5.42 29.13 -25.93
N ILE A 127 5.73 28.54 -27.10
CA ILE A 127 4.91 27.48 -27.69
C ILE A 127 5.21 26.15 -26.99
N GLU A 128 6.50 25.81 -26.84
CA GLU A 128 6.94 24.60 -26.15
C GLU A 128 6.44 24.56 -24.70
N LYS A 129 6.51 25.69 -23.97
CA LYS A 129 5.95 25.79 -22.60
C LYS A 129 4.45 25.57 -22.55
N ARG A 130 3.70 26.03 -23.56
CA ARG A 130 2.23 25.84 -23.62
C ARG A 130 1.87 24.38 -23.90
N VAL A 131 2.55 23.74 -24.83
CA VAL A 131 2.38 22.29 -25.09
C VAL A 131 2.75 21.48 -23.86
N GLY A 132 3.89 21.81 -23.25
CA GLY A 132 4.34 21.19 -22.01
C GLY A 132 3.36 21.35 -20.86
N ARG A 133 2.70 22.51 -20.70
CA ARG A 133 1.64 22.71 -19.69
C ARG A 133 0.48 21.73 -19.89
N VAL A 134 -0.04 21.62 -21.11
CA VAL A 134 -1.17 20.72 -21.42
C VAL A 134 -0.80 19.26 -21.15
N PHE A 135 0.42 18.88 -21.51
CA PHE A 135 0.95 17.56 -21.16
C PHE A 135 1.00 17.38 -19.63
N CYS A 136 1.54 18.36 -18.90
CA CYS A 136 1.61 18.32 -17.45
C CYS A 136 0.22 18.16 -16.80
N ASP A 137 -0.77 18.93 -17.26
CA ASP A 137 -2.15 18.82 -16.75
C ASP A 137 -2.74 17.42 -16.97
N THR A 138 -2.46 16.83 -18.15
CA THR A 138 -2.92 15.46 -18.48
C THR A 138 -2.29 14.42 -17.58
N VAL A 139 -0.98 14.54 -17.34
CA VAL A 139 -0.22 13.63 -16.46
C VAL A 139 -0.67 13.75 -15.02
N LEU A 140 -0.86 14.97 -14.51
CA LEU A 140 -1.30 15.21 -13.13
C LEU A 140 -2.73 14.73 -12.89
N THR A 141 -3.59 14.78 -13.90
CA THR A 141 -4.94 14.20 -13.84
C THR A 141 -4.88 12.68 -13.71
N ASP A 142 -4.00 12.01 -14.45
CA ASP A 142 -3.81 10.56 -14.33
C ASP A 142 -3.17 10.18 -12.97
N LEU A 143 -2.23 11.00 -12.49
CA LEU A 143 -1.63 10.83 -11.17
C LEU A 143 -2.69 10.92 -10.06
N SER A 144 -3.59 11.90 -10.13
CA SER A 144 -4.73 12.04 -9.22
C SER A 144 -5.57 10.77 -9.19
N ALA A 145 -5.96 10.25 -10.37
CA ALA A 145 -6.73 9.00 -10.48
C ALA A 145 -6.00 7.78 -9.91
N ALA A 146 -4.67 7.72 -10.02
CA ALA A 146 -3.88 6.64 -9.43
C ALA A 146 -3.90 6.67 -7.89
N PHE A 147 -4.02 7.86 -7.29
CA PHE A 147 -4.10 8.05 -5.84
C PHE A 147 -5.51 7.89 -5.26
N ASP A 148 -6.58 7.96 -6.07
CA ASP A 148 -7.99 7.89 -5.61
C ASP A 148 -8.31 6.73 -4.66
N LYS A 149 -7.67 5.57 -4.84
CA LYS A 149 -7.89 4.38 -4.00
C LYS A 149 -7.13 4.40 -2.67
N VAL A 150 -6.17 5.31 -2.52
CA VAL A 150 -5.33 5.48 -1.31
C VAL A 150 -5.80 6.71 -0.53
N SER A 151 -5.77 7.86 -1.19
CA SER A 151 -6.28 9.13 -0.70
C SER A 151 -6.69 9.96 -1.91
N PRO A 152 -7.94 10.45 -2.00
CA PRO A 152 -8.31 11.40 -3.04
C PRO A 152 -7.40 12.62 -2.95
N VAL A 153 -6.90 13.08 -4.10
CA VAL A 153 -6.05 14.26 -4.21
C VAL A 153 -6.22 14.90 -5.58
N SER A 154 -6.45 16.21 -5.62
CA SER A 154 -6.43 17.00 -6.84
C SER A 154 -5.12 17.78 -6.98
N PHE A 155 -4.52 17.72 -8.15
CA PHE A 155 -3.26 18.40 -8.46
C PHE A 155 -3.50 19.58 -9.40
N ARG A 156 -3.10 20.79 -8.99
CA ARG A 156 -3.26 22.02 -9.77
C ARG A 156 -1.93 22.70 -10.02
N ILE A 157 -1.61 22.99 -11.28
CA ILE A 157 -0.38 23.70 -11.66
C ILE A 157 -0.50 25.19 -11.31
N ASP A 158 0.31 25.66 -10.38
CA ASP A 158 0.40 27.08 -10.04
C ASP A 158 1.16 27.84 -11.13
N TYR A 159 2.39 27.42 -11.39
CA TYR A 159 3.26 28.05 -12.39
C TYR A 159 4.25 27.06 -12.99
N LEU A 160 4.85 27.48 -14.11
CA LEU A 160 5.91 26.74 -14.77
C LEU A 160 7.25 27.43 -14.54
N GLU A 161 8.23 26.64 -14.15
CA GLU A 161 9.62 27.04 -13.99
C GLU A 161 10.51 26.35 -15.03
N THR A 162 11.65 26.93 -15.36
CA THR A 162 12.59 26.34 -16.33
C THR A 162 13.97 26.05 -15.76
N ASN A 163 14.30 26.66 -14.62
CA ASN A 163 15.56 26.49 -13.95
C ASN A 163 15.35 25.68 -12.66
N PRO A 164 15.85 24.44 -12.56
CA PRO A 164 15.75 23.66 -11.33
C PRO A 164 16.38 24.32 -10.12
N ARG A 165 17.46 25.10 -10.31
CA ARG A 165 18.11 25.81 -9.19
C ARG A 165 17.25 26.95 -8.62
N GLY A 166 16.22 27.38 -9.36
CA GLY A 166 15.22 28.34 -8.88
C GLY A 166 14.04 27.70 -8.15
N LEU A 167 13.98 26.37 -8.06
CA LEU A 167 12.87 25.66 -7.45
C LEU A 167 12.94 25.73 -5.92
N LEU A 168 11.92 26.33 -5.30
CA LEU A 168 11.78 26.40 -3.85
C LEU A 168 10.42 25.85 -3.42
N ILE A 169 10.33 24.51 -3.33
CA ILE A 169 9.11 23.80 -2.91
C ILE A 169 9.09 23.46 -1.42
N ALA A 170 10.27 23.32 -0.81
CA ALA A 170 10.44 22.99 0.61
C ALA A 170 11.86 23.40 1.06
N PRO A 171 12.14 23.40 2.38
CA PRO A 171 13.49 23.64 2.90
C PRO A 171 14.52 22.67 2.28
N PRO A 172 15.72 23.09 1.88
CA PRO A 172 16.69 22.23 1.20
C PRO A 172 17.04 20.93 1.95
N ALA A 173 17.08 20.99 3.29
CA ALA A 173 17.39 19.85 4.15
C ALA A 173 16.18 18.95 4.48
N SER A 174 14.98 19.26 4.01
CA SER A 174 13.81 18.42 4.27
C SER A 174 13.84 17.14 3.45
N ALA A 175 13.24 16.09 4.01
CA ALA A 175 12.98 14.83 3.32
C ALA A 175 12.19 15.05 2.03
N CYS A 176 12.60 14.38 0.96
CA CYS A 176 11.95 14.40 -0.35
C CYS A 176 11.92 12.99 -0.93
N VAL A 177 10.78 12.62 -1.48
CA VAL A 177 10.67 11.47 -2.35
C VAL A 177 10.90 11.94 -3.79
N ARG A 178 11.74 11.22 -4.52
CA ARG A 178 11.94 11.39 -5.95
C ARG A 178 11.45 10.14 -6.67
N ALA A 179 10.42 10.26 -7.50
CA ALA A 179 9.98 9.19 -8.38
C ALA A 179 10.40 9.48 -9.82
N VAL A 180 11.07 8.55 -10.48
CA VAL A 180 11.51 8.69 -11.87
C VAL A 180 10.76 7.70 -12.74
N VAL A 181 10.02 8.22 -13.72
CA VAL A 181 9.26 7.44 -14.70
C VAL A 181 9.90 7.64 -16.07
N SER A 182 10.32 6.54 -16.69
CA SER A 182 10.77 6.51 -18.08
C SER A 182 9.55 6.52 -18.98
N VAL A 183 9.58 7.36 -20.01
CA VAL A 183 8.51 7.47 -21.00
C VAL A 183 9.14 7.28 -22.37
N GLU A 184 8.73 6.24 -23.07
CA GLU A 184 9.11 5.97 -24.46
C GLU A 184 7.93 6.26 -25.38
N ILE A 185 8.13 7.13 -26.36
CA ILE A 185 7.13 7.47 -27.38
C ILE A 185 7.78 7.25 -28.74
N ASP A 186 7.25 6.31 -29.52
CA ASP A 186 7.73 5.95 -30.86
C ASP A 186 9.28 5.85 -30.94
N GLU A 187 9.86 4.97 -30.09
CA GLU A 187 11.31 4.66 -29.98
C GLU A 187 12.20 5.77 -29.37
N ARG A 188 11.61 6.86 -28.85
CA ARG A 188 12.37 7.91 -28.16
C ARG A 188 12.07 7.93 -26.67
N ILE A 189 13.12 7.85 -25.88
CA ILE A 189 13.06 7.81 -24.43
C ILE A 189 13.23 9.22 -23.88
N GLY A 190 12.40 9.57 -22.91
CA GLY A 190 12.52 10.73 -22.05
C GLY A 190 12.12 10.40 -20.63
N GLU A 191 12.35 11.31 -19.69
CA GLU A 191 12.10 11.07 -18.28
C GLU A 191 11.11 12.09 -17.70
N LEU A 192 10.25 11.58 -16.83
CA LEU A 192 9.31 12.34 -16.03
C LEU A 192 9.68 12.11 -14.56
N ILE A 193 10.02 13.19 -13.86
CA ILE A 193 10.52 13.12 -12.49
C ILE A 193 9.53 13.85 -11.59
N PHE A 194 9.13 13.22 -10.49
CA PHE A 194 8.29 13.84 -9.46
C PHE A 194 9.12 14.06 -8.20
N LEU A 195 9.03 15.26 -7.64
CA LEU A 195 9.58 15.62 -6.35
C LEU A 195 8.43 15.86 -5.38
N LEU A 196 8.37 15.03 -4.34
CA LEU A 196 7.37 15.12 -3.28
C LEU A 196 8.10 15.36 -1.96
N PRO A 197 8.21 16.62 -1.50
CA PRO A 197 8.70 16.92 -0.17
C PRO A 197 7.79 16.29 0.88
N ASN A 198 8.32 15.94 2.05
CA ASN A 198 7.51 15.36 3.14
C ASN A 198 6.38 16.30 3.62
N THR A 199 6.57 17.62 3.46
CA THR A 199 5.51 18.61 3.73
C THR A 199 4.32 18.51 2.77
N ALA A 200 4.50 17.88 1.60
CA ALA A 200 3.47 17.78 0.58
C ALA A 200 2.39 16.74 0.92
N PHE A 201 2.70 15.78 1.76
CA PHE A 201 1.82 14.65 2.09
C PHE A 201 1.75 14.38 3.60
N GLU A 202 2.12 15.36 4.43
CA GLU A 202 2.14 15.22 5.89
C GLU A 202 0.78 14.79 6.46
N GLN A 203 -0.33 15.31 5.91
CA GLN A 203 -1.69 14.97 6.33
C GLN A 203 -2.10 13.51 6.02
N VAL A 204 -1.44 12.88 5.05
CA VAL A 204 -1.77 11.53 4.57
C VAL A 204 -0.62 10.52 4.79
N ALA A 205 0.43 10.93 5.51
CA ALA A 205 1.63 10.13 5.73
C ALA A 205 1.32 8.78 6.39
N ASP A 206 0.38 8.76 7.33
CA ASP A 206 -0.05 7.53 8.01
C ASP A 206 -0.63 6.51 7.04
N VAL A 207 -1.48 6.95 6.10
CA VAL A 207 -2.07 6.08 5.06
C VAL A 207 -1.00 5.62 4.08
N LEU A 208 -0.10 6.52 3.68
CA LEU A 208 0.97 6.21 2.72
C LEU A 208 2.03 5.25 3.29
N SER A 209 2.22 5.24 4.61
CA SER A 209 3.17 4.38 5.32
C SER A 209 2.69 2.94 5.54
N GLN A 210 1.40 2.65 5.29
CA GLN A 210 0.85 1.32 5.53
C GLN A 210 1.49 0.27 4.60
N ASN A 211 1.81 -0.90 5.15
CA ASN A 211 2.31 -2.01 4.33
C ASN A 211 1.16 -2.66 3.55
N PHE A 212 1.23 -2.60 2.22
CA PHE A 212 0.29 -3.31 1.35
C PHE A 212 0.55 -4.83 1.40
N THR A 213 -0.33 -5.60 2.05
CA THR A 213 -0.17 -7.07 2.19
C THR A 213 -1.00 -7.88 1.19
N GLY A 214 -1.36 -7.27 0.06
CA GLY A 214 -2.21 -7.83 -0.99
C GLY A 214 -3.71 -7.71 -0.65
N GLY A 215 -4.48 -7.08 -1.54
CA GLY A 215 -5.93 -6.84 -1.40
C GLY A 215 -6.42 -5.75 -2.38
N GLN A 216 -7.73 -5.46 -2.40
CA GLN A 216 -8.24 -4.26 -3.09
C GLN A 216 -7.84 -3.01 -2.29
N LEU A 217 -7.28 -2.01 -2.97
CA LEU A 217 -7.04 -0.70 -2.37
C LEU A 217 -8.38 0.05 -2.27
N GLY A 218 -8.70 0.56 -1.08
CA GLY A 218 -9.93 1.31 -0.80
C GLY A 218 -11.12 0.48 -0.29
N GLY A 219 -10.94 -0.83 -0.04
CA GLY A 219 -11.91 -1.68 0.64
C GLY A 219 -11.22 -2.41 1.78
N ASP A 220 -11.92 -2.63 2.89
CA ASP A 220 -11.38 -3.15 4.15
C ASP A 220 -10.25 -4.15 3.92
N SER A 221 -9.05 -3.68 4.25
CA SER A 221 -7.78 -4.38 4.19
C SER A 221 -7.94 -5.88 4.42
N GLY A 222 -7.27 -6.70 3.61
CA GLY A 222 -7.31 -8.17 3.66
C GLY A 222 -6.98 -8.82 5.02
N TRP A 223 -6.79 -8.04 6.10
CA TRP A 223 -6.90 -8.52 7.47
C TRP A 223 -8.24 -9.20 7.73
N ARG A 224 -9.37 -8.74 7.16
CA ARG A 224 -10.66 -9.38 7.43
C ARG A 224 -10.69 -10.80 6.91
N GLN A 225 -10.32 -10.99 5.65
CA GLN A 225 -10.26 -12.33 5.06
C GLN A 225 -9.23 -13.20 5.77
N LYS A 226 -8.04 -12.68 6.05
CA LYS A 226 -7.00 -13.42 6.79
C LYS A 226 -7.45 -13.77 8.22
N MET A 227 -8.17 -12.88 8.90
CA MET A 227 -8.70 -13.12 10.23
C MET A 227 -9.83 -14.15 10.19
N THR A 228 -10.72 -14.09 9.20
CA THR A 228 -11.73 -15.12 8.95
C THR A 228 -11.09 -16.47 8.67
N ASP A 229 -10.04 -16.53 7.85
CA ASP A 229 -9.32 -17.76 7.53
C ASP A 229 -8.59 -18.32 8.76
N MET A 230 -7.96 -17.45 9.57
CA MET A 230 -7.31 -17.85 10.83
C MET A 230 -8.31 -18.30 11.89
N LEU A 231 -9.46 -17.62 12.02
CA LEU A 231 -10.55 -18.02 12.92
C LEU A 231 -11.15 -19.36 12.48
N GLY A 232 -11.36 -19.56 11.17
CA GLY A 232 -11.83 -20.82 10.60
C GLY A 232 -10.88 -22.00 10.82
N GLY A 233 -9.57 -21.74 10.89
CA GLY A 233 -8.54 -22.75 11.18
C GLY A 233 -8.30 -23.02 12.67
N THR A 234 -8.94 -22.28 13.57
CA THR A 234 -8.71 -22.42 15.02
C THR A 234 -9.41 -23.68 15.54
N SER A 235 -8.64 -24.56 16.20
CA SER A 235 -9.20 -25.75 16.84
C SER A 235 -9.90 -25.36 18.14
N VAL A 236 -11.12 -25.83 18.33
CA VAL A 236 -11.91 -25.58 19.54
C VAL A 236 -12.30 -26.90 20.19
N GLU A 237 -12.21 -26.97 21.52
CA GLU A 237 -12.61 -28.15 22.27
C GLU A 237 -14.14 -28.19 22.42
N LEU A 238 -14.71 -29.30 21.98
CA LEU A 238 -16.14 -29.59 22.12
C LEU A 238 -16.34 -30.68 23.18
N ALA A 239 -17.21 -30.39 24.15
CA ALA A 239 -17.62 -31.33 25.17
C ALA A 239 -19.05 -31.81 24.89
N ALA A 240 -19.25 -33.13 24.88
CA ALA A 240 -20.56 -33.75 24.76
C ALA A 240 -21.07 -34.11 26.16
N VAL A 241 -22.00 -33.32 26.69
CA VAL A 241 -22.52 -33.48 28.05
C VAL A 241 -23.82 -34.28 28.00
N MET A 242 -23.77 -35.52 28.50
CA MET A 242 -24.93 -36.42 28.51
C MET A 242 -25.98 -35.98 29.53
N HIS A 243 -25.55 -35.54 30.72
CA HIS A 243 -26.45 -35.08 31.76
C HIS A 243 -25.75 -34.15 32.74
N GLN A 244 -26.52 -33.25 33.34
CA GLN A 244 -26.09 -32.41 34.46
C GLN A 244 -27.11 -32.58 35.58
N ALA A 245 -26.67 -33.19 36.68
CA ALA A 245 -27.50 -33.36 37.88
C ALA A 245 -27.04 -32.37 38.96
N ALA A 246 -27.98 -31.64 39.54
CA ALA A 246 -27.73 -30.86 40.75
C ALA A 246 -27.90 -31.78 41.97
N LEU A 247 -26.81 -32.03 42.70
CA LEU A 247 -26.79 -32.89 43.88
C LEU A 247 -26.37 -32.09 45.11
N PRO A 248 -26.95 -32.34 46.28
CA PRO A 248 -26.51 -31.69 47.51
C PRO A 248 -25.11 -32.19 47.88
N LEU A 249 -24.24 -31.27 48.32
CA LEU A 249 -22.84 -31.55 48.62
C LEU A 249 -22.63 -32.72 49.60
N ARG A 250 -23.56 -32.89 50.56
CA ARG A 250 -23.52 -33.99 51.52
C ARG A 250 -23.55 -35.38 50.84
N ASP A 251 -24.29 -35.52 49.75
CA ASP A 251 -24.47 -36.79 49.05
C ASP A 251 -23.20 -37.11 48.26
N VAL A 252 -22.55 -36.08 47.70
CA VAL A 252 -21.24 -36.19 47.02
C VAL A 252 -20.13 -36.58 47.99
N LEU A 253 -20.13 -36.01 49.21
CA LEU A 253 -19.15 -36.36 50.25
C LEU A 253 -19.32 -37.78 50.79
N ALA A 254 -20.51 -38.37 50.63
CA ALA A 254 -20.82 -39.73 51.07
C ALA A 254 -20.45 -40.80 50.02
N TRP A 255 -19.92 -40.43 48.85
CA TRP A 255 -19.60 -41.37 47.79
C TRP A 255 -18.44 -42.29 48.15
N THR A 256 -18.60 -43.58 47.83
CA THR A 256 -17.57 -44.60 48.04
C THR A 256 -17.07 -45.17 46.71
N PRO A 257 -15.78 -45.55 46.61
CA PRO A 257 -15.25 -46.18 45.40
C PRO A 257 -16.06 -47.43 45.03
N GLY A 258 -16.51 -47.49 43.77
CA GLY A 258 -17.33 -48.60 43.26
C GLY A 258 -18.85 -48.36 43.33
N GLN A 259 -19.30 -47.24 43.88
CA GLN A 259 -20.70 -46.85 43.85
C GLN A 259 -21.18 -46.57 42.42
N VAL A 260 -22.33 -47.14 42.05
CA VAL A 260 -22.99 -46.88 40.78
C VAL A 260 -23.92 -45.68 40.95
N LEU A 261 -23.71 -44.65 40.13
CA LEU A 261 -24.56 -43.46 40.09
C LEU A 261 -25.54 -43.64 38.93
N ASP A 262 -26.82 -43.77 39.26
CA ASP A 262 -27.88 -43.74 38.25
C ASP A 262 -28.16 -42.28 37.87
N LEU A 263 -27.92 -41.94 36.61
CA LEU A 263 -28.14 -40.61 36.06
C LEU A 263 -29.56 -40.46 35.47
N GLY A 264 -30.38 -41.52 35.52
CA GLY A 264 -31.75 -41.51 34.99
C GLY A 264 -31.83 -41.37 33.48
N LEU A 265 -30.76 -41.71 32.76
CA LEU A 265 -30.64 -41.56 31.31
C LEU A 265 -30.94 -42.87 30.58
N GLN A 266 -31.65 -42.76 29.46
CA GLN A 266 -31.77 -43.80 28.46
C GLN A 266 -30.70 -43.65 27.38
N ALA A 267 -30.43 -44.72 26.62
CA ALA A 267 -29.41 -44.71 25.58
C ALA A 267 -29.77 -43.78 24.41
N GLU A 268 -31.06 -43.50 24.26
CA GLU A 268 -31.65 -42.67 23.22
C GLU A 268 -31.74 -41.18 23.61
N ASP A 269 -31.39 -40.82 24.85
CA ASP A 269 -31.51 -39.44 25.30
C ASP A 269 -30.51 -38.51 24.56
N PRO A 270 -30.96 -37.31 24.14
CA PRO A 270 -30.12 -36.39 23.40
C PRO A 270 -29.01 -35.82 24.29
N VAL A 271 -27.82 -35.72 23.73
CA VAL A 271 -26.64 -35.14 24.37
C VAL A 271 -26.50 -33.68 23.99
N THR A 272 -26.12 -32.84 24.96
CA THR A 272 -25.91 -31.41 24.72
C THR A 272 -24.44 -31.15 24.40
N LEU A 273 -24.17 -30.54 23.25
CA LEU A 273 -22.85 -30.14 22.84
C LEU A 273 -22.53 -28.75 23.39
N ARG A 274 -21.44 -28.68 24.15
CA ARG A 274 -20.91 -27.44 24.70
C ARG A 274 -19.57 -27.11 24.08
N CYS A 275 -19.40 -25.84 23.77
CA CYS A 275 -18.12 -25.24 23.40
C CYS A 275 -17.82 -24.15 24.40
N SER A 276 -16.71 -24.25 25.12
CA SER A 276 -16.28 -23.21 26.07
C SER A 276 -17.38 -22.75 27.06
N GLY A 277 -18.26 -23.67 27.48
CA GLY A 277 -19.37 -23.40 28.40
C GLY A 277 -20.70 -22.97 27.75
N LEU A 278 -20.74 -22.72 26.45
CA LEU A 278 -21.94 -22.37 25.69
C LEU A 278 -22.57 -23.59 25.02
N ASP A 279 -23.89 -23.72 25.10
CA ASP A 279 -24.65 -24.81 24.49
C ASP A 279 -24.87 -24.50 23.01
N ILE A 280 -24.25 -25.29 22.13
CA ILE A 280 -24.29 -25.06 20.68
C ILE A 280 -25.41 -25.86 20.02
N ALA A 281 -25.56 -27.13 20.39
CA ALA A 281 -26.45 -28.05 19.67
C ALA A 281 -26.87 -29.23 20.55
N ARG A 282 -27.97 -29.87 20.16
CA ARG A 282 -28.32 -31.23 20.62
C ARG A 282 -27.90 -32.26 19.58
N ALA A 283 -27.47 -33.41 20.07
CA ALA A 283 -27.05 -34.51 19.22
C ALA A 283 -27.45 -35.87 19.78
N GLU A 284 -27.71 -36.81 18.88
CA GLU A 284 -27.86 -38.23 19.21
C GLU A 284 -26.50 -38.92 19.20
N VAL A 285 -26.26 -39.78 20.19
CA VAL A 285 -25.05 -40.59 20.26
C VAL A 285 -25.21 -41.83 19.38
N GLY A 286 -24.24 -42.03 18.50
CA GLY A 286 -24.12 -43.23 17.69
C GLY A 286 -22.72 -43.81 17.76
N ARG A 287 -22.56 -45.02 17.19
CA ARG A 287 -21.27 -45.67 17.04
C ARG A 287 -21.01 -45.97 15.57
N ARG A 288 -19.87 -45.52 15.05
CA ARG A 288 -19.44 -45.86 13.69
C ARG A 288 -18.93 -47.31 13.65
N LYS A 289 -18.95 -47.93 12.46
CA LYS A 289 -18.49 -49.32 12.24
C LYS A 289 -17.04 -49.57 12.70
N ASN A 290 -16.22 -48.54 12.77
CA ASN A 290 -14.84 -48.57 13.28
C ASN A 290 -14.74 -48.45 14.82
N GLY A 291 -15.86 -48.55 15.54
CA GLY A 291 -15.91 -48.52 16.99
C GLY A 291 -15.89 -47.12 17.62
N ARG A 292 -15.67 -46.05 16.85
CA ARG A 292 -15.65 -44.67 17.33
C ARG A 292 -17.06 -44.15 17.65
N VAL A 293 -17.17 -43.39 18.75
CA VAL A 293 -18.37 -42.63 19.08
C VAL A 293 -18.56 -41.51 18.05
N ALA A 294 -19.78 -41.31 17.61
CA ALA A 294 -20.16 -40.25 16.69
C ALA A 294 -21.41 -39.55 17.23
N LEU A 295 -21.51 -38.26 16.97
CA LEU A 295 -22.65 -37.44 17.36
C LEU A 295 -23.36 -36.98 16.09
N LYS A 296 -24.66 -37.22 16.01
CA LYS A 296 -25.51 -36.74 14.92
C LYS A 296 -26.28 -35.53 15.41
N PHE A 297 -26.00 -34.35 14.85
CA PHE A 297 -26.71 -33.13 15.22
C PHE A 297 -28.20 -33.24 14.87
N THR A 298 -29.06 -32.96 15.85
CA THR A 298 -30.51 -32.98 15.72
C THR A 298 -31.10 -31.57 15.77
N GLU A 299 -30.57 -30.71 16.62
CA GLU A 299 -31.08 -29.36 16.86
C GLU A 299 -29.92 -28.39 17.08
N LYS A 300 -29.99 -27.19 16.50
CA LYS A 300 -29.04 -26.10 16.80
C LYS A 300 -29.66 -25.23 17.90
N LEU A 301 -28.86 -24.91 18.92
CA LEU A 301 -29.32 -24.15 20.10
C LEU A 301 -28.79 -22.71 20.13
N TYR A 302 -27.89 -22.33 19.23
CA TYR A 302 -27.48 -20.95 19.06
C TYR A 302 -28.44 -20.20 18.12
N GLN A 303 -28.75 -18.95 18.43
CA GLN A 303 -29.41 -18.05 17.47
C GLN A 303 -28.37 -17.62 16.45
N GLU A 304 -28.66 -17.84 15.16
CA GLU A 304 -28.05 -17.00 14.12
C GLU A 304 -28.61 -15.60 14.37
N GLU A 305 -27.84 -14.73 15.02
CA GLU A 305 -28.03 -13.31 14.76
C GLU A 305 -27.90 -13.17 13.26
N GLU A 306 -28.98 -12.80 12.58
CA GLU A 306 -28.88 -12.21 11.26
C GLU A 306 -27.96 -11.02 11.42
N LEU A 307 -26.67 -11.22 11.15
CA LEU A 307 -25.73 -10.16 10.87
C LEU A 307 -26.29 -9.44 9.65
N SER A 308 -27.17 -8.47 9.89
CA SER A 308 -27.70 -7.58 8.88
C SER A 308 -26.51 -6.99 8.13
N ASP A 309 -26.35 -7.42 6.88
CA ASP A 309 -25.41 -6.85 5.90
C ASP A 309 -24.00 -6.53 6.41
N VAL A 310 -23.25 -7.54 6.86
CA VAL A 310 -21.76 -7.44 6.89
C VAL A 310 -21.10 -8.47 5.97
N LEU A 311 -21.87 -9.33 5.29
CA LEU A 311 -21.34 -10.47 4.52
C LEU A 311 -21.98 -10.62 3.14
N ARG A 312 -22.08 -9.51 2.40
CA ARG A 312 -22.09 -9.56 0.94
C ARG A 312 -21.13 -8.51 0.39
N ASP A 313 -19.98 -8.98 -0.06
CA ASP A 313 -19.43 -8.66 -1.37
C ASP A 313 -19.10 -9.99 -2.08
#